data_AF-A0A432G3G2-F1
#
_entry.id   AF-A0A432G3G2-F1
#
_cell.length_a   1.000
_cell.length_b   1.000
_cell.length_c   1.000
_cell.angle_alpha   90.00
_cell.angle_beta   90.00
_cell.angle_gamma   90.00
#
_symmetry.space_group_name_H-M   'P 1'
#
loop_
_entity.id
_entity.type
_entity.pdbx_description
1 polymer ?
#
loop_
_entity_poly.entity_id
_entity_poly.type
_entity_poly.pdbx_seq_one_letter_code
_entity_poly.pdbx_strand_id
1 'polypeptide(L)'
;MPLETWLAYTLVTTTFLLIPGPTIILVISYSLLRGRQAVIALVLGVGLGDLTAMSLSFLGVGVLLQTVATAFYLIKWLGAAYLIWLGIKMWCSASEFT
;
A
#
# COMPACT_ATOMS: atom_id res chain seq x y z
N MET A 1 -11.39 -24.08 -0.20
CA MET A 1 -10.42 -23.54 -1.16
C MET A 1 -9.36 -24.61 -1.45
N PRO A 2 -9.11 -24.97 -2.71
CA PRO A 2 -8.12 -26.00 -3.07
C PRO A 2 -6.67 -25.56 -2.78
N LEU A 3 -5.76 -26.51 -2.61
CA LEU A 3 -4.33 -26.27 -2.33
C LEU A 3 -3.68 -25.34 -3.38
N GLU A 4 -4.10 -25.49 -4.64
CA GLU A 4 -3.64 -24.68 -5.76
C GLU A 4 -3.89 -23.18 -5.56
N THR A 5 -5.01 -22.80 -4.96
CA THR A 5 -5.31 -21.39 -4.64
C THR A 5 -4.36 -20.83 -3.61
N TRP A 6 -4.01 -21.62 -2.59
CA TRP A 6 -3.05 -21.21 -1.57
C TRP A 6 -1.65 -21.03 -2.15
N LEU A 7 -1.20 -21.99 -2.97
CA LEU A 7 0.10 -21.91 -3.65
C LEU A 7 0.18 -20.70 -4.59
N ALA A 8 -0.86 -20.47 -5.40
CA ALA A 8 -0.92 -19.31 -6.30
C ALA A 8 -0.91 -17.98 -5.52
N TYR A 9 -1.70 -17.89 -4.44
CA TYR A 9 -1.76 -16.71 -3.58
C TYR A 9 -0.41 -16.41 -2.93
N THR A 10 0.22 -17.41 -2.30
CA THR A 10 1.54 -17.25 -1.66
C THR A 10 2.59 -16.82 -2.67
N LEU A 11 2.66 -17.47 -3.83
CA LEU A 11 3.64 -17.13 -4.86
C LEU A 11 3.49 -15.67 -5.32
N VAL A 12 2.27 -15.28 -5.73
CA VAL A 12 2.01 -13.92 -6.21
C VAL A 12 2.29 -12.90 -5.12
N THR A 13 1.74 -13.07 -3.92
CA THR A 13 1.93 -12.09 -2.84
C THR A 13 3.39 -11.96 -2.41
N THR A 14 4.15 -13.05 -2.33
CA THR A 14 5.59 -12.99 -2.04
C THR A 14 6.34 -12.23 -3.12
N THR A 15 6.08 -12.47 -4.40
CA THR A 15 6.72 -11.72 -5.50
C THR A 15 6.46 -10.22 -5.39
N PHE A 16 5.23 -9.81 -5.09
CA PHE A 16 4.90 -8.40 -4.90
C PHE A 16 5.54 -7.80 -3.63
N LEU A 17 5.63 -8.57 -2.53
CA LEU A 17 6.27 -8.11 -1.29
C LEU A 17 7.78 -7.88 -1.45
N LEU A 18 8.44 -8.58 -2.38
CA LEU A 18 9.87 -8.38 -2.65
C LEU A 18 10.17 -7.04 -3.32
N ILE A 19 9.18 -6.43 -4.01
CA ILE A 19 9.36 -5.14 -4.66
C ILE A 19 9.23 -4.05 -3.59
N PRO A 20 10.29 -3.29 -3.27
CA PRO A 20 10.22 -2.26 -2.26
C PRO A 20 9.25 -1.16 -2.70
N GLY A 21 8.13 -1.03 -1.98
CA GLY A 21 7.15 0.01 -2.23
C GLY A 21 7.58 1.39 -1.71
N PRO A 22 6.77 2.44 -1.99
CA PRO A 22 7.06 3.81 -1.56
C PRO A 22 7.31 3.95 -0.05
N THR A 23 6.55 3.22 0.77
CA THR A 23 6.69 3.24 2.24
C THR A 23 8.06 2.75 2.69
N ILE A 24 8.57 1.66 2.10
CA ILE A 24 9.89 1.11 2.46
C ILE A 24 10.98 2.12 2.06
N ILE A 25 10.88 2.71 0.88
CA ILE A 25 11.82 3.74 0.40
C ILE A 25 11.81 4.96 1.34
N LEU A 26 10.62 5.41 1.77
CA LEU A 26 10.49 6.51 2.73
C LEU A 26 11.13 6.20 4.07
N VAL A 27 10.91 5.00 4.62
CA VAL A 27 11.51 4.57 5.90
C VAL A 27 13.03 4.54 5.80
N ILE A 28 13.58 3.97 4.71
CA ILE A 28 15.03 3.95 4.48
C ILE A 28 15.58 5.39 4.37
N SER A 29 14.94 6.23 3.57
CA SER A 29 15.36 7.63 3.36
C SER A 29 15.36 8.41 4.68
N TYR A 30 14.30 8.28 5.49
CA TYR A 30 14.22 8.95 6.80
C TYR A 30 15.24 8.39 7.79
N SER A 31 15.53 7.08 7.73
CA SER A 31 16.53 6.45 8.58
C SER A 31 17.94 6.96 8.28
N LEU A 32 18.25 7.22 7.02
CA LEU A 32 19.54 7.77 6.60
C LEU A 32 19.66 9.28 6.84
N LEU A 33 18.56 10.04 6.70
CA LEU A 33 18.61 11.51 6.58
C LEU A 33 18.07 12.28 7.80
N ARG A 34 17.15 11.72 8.59
CA ARG A 34 16.33 12.48 9.56
C ARG A 34 16.40 11.97 11.01
N GLY A 35 17.23 10.96 11.28
CA GLY A 35 17.51 10.46 12.62
C GLY A 35 16.37 9.64 13.25
N ARG A 36 16.65 9.01 14.40
CA ARG A 36 15.81 7.95 14.99
C ARG A 36 14.38 8.39 15.34
N GLN A 37 14.20 9.61 15.84
CA GLN A 37 12.88 10.10 16.26
C GLN A 37 11.91 10.25 15.08
N ALA A 38 12.38 10.78 13.95
CA ALA A 38 11.56 10.94 12.75
C ALA A 38 11.12 9.58 12.17
N VAL A 39 12.02 8.58 12.21
CA VAL A 39 11.72 7.22 11.77
C VAL A 39 10.70 6.54 12.67
N ILE A 40 10.83 6.67 13.99
CA ILE A 40 9.87 6.06 14.92
C ILE A 40 8.47 6.62 14.69
N ALA A 41 8.33 7.94 14.56
CA ALA A 41 7.04 8.56 14.25
C ALA A 41 6.47 8.08 12.91
N LEU A 42 7.31 7.96 11.88
CA LEU A 42 6.93 7.44 10.57
C LEU A 42 6.43 5.99 10.65
N VAL A 43 7.20 5.09 11.27
CA VAL A 43 6.86 3.66 11.37
C VAL A 43 5.60 3.45 12.21
N LEU A 44 5.43 4.20 13.31
CA LEU A 44 4.20 4.16 14.10
C LEU A 44 2.99 4.64 13.30
N GLY A 45 3.12 5.73 12.53
CA GLY A 45 2.06 6.22 11.66
C GLY A 45 1.65 5.19 10.60
N VAL A 46 2.62 4.56 9.95
CA VAL A 46 2.39 3.48 8.98
C VAL A 46 1.69 2.30 9.65
N GLY A 47 2.21 1.82 10.78
CA GLY A 47 1.63 0.69 11.51
C GLY A 47 0.20 0.94 11.98
N LEU A 48 -0.11 2.16 12.45
CA LEU A 48 -1.48 2.55 12.81
C LEU A 48 -2.41 2.56 11.60
N GLY A 49 -1.92 3.01 10.43
CA GLY A 49 -2.66 2.93 9.17
C GLY A 49 -2.97 1.48 8.78
N ASP A 50 -1.96 0.61 8.83
CA ASP A 50 -2.11 -0.81 8.51
C ASP A 50 -3.08 -1.51 9.48
N LEU A 51 -2.96 -1.23 10.78
CA LEU A 51 -3.88 -1.75 11.79
C LEU A 51 -5.32 -1.30 11.55
N THR A 52 -5.52 -0.06 11.13
CA THR A 52 -6.85 0.47 10.80
C THR A 52 -7.43 -0.26 9.59
N ALA A 53 -6.65 -0.42 8.52
CA ALA A 53 -7.08 -1.15 7.32
C ALA A 53 -7.37 -2.63 7.60
N MET A 54 -6.51 -3.28 8.39
CA MET A 54 -6.69 -4.66 8.85
C MET A 54 -7.96 -4.80 9.69
N SER A 55 -8.20 -3.88 10.64
CA SER A 55 -9.40 -3.89 11.49
C SER A 55 -10.67 -3.71 10.65
N LEU A 56 -10.69 -2.75 9.72
CA LEU A 56 -11.81 -2.54 8.81
C LEU A 56 -12.07 -3.78 7.92
N SER A 57 -11.01 -4.46 7.50
CA SER A 57 -11.11 -5.69 6.72
C SER A 57 -11.77 -6.82 7.53
N PHE A 58 -11.39 -6.98 8.80
CA PHE A 58 -12.01 -7.97 9.70
C PHE A 58 -13.45 -7.63 10.08
N LEU A 59 -13.76 -6.35 10.25
CA LEU A 59 -15.12 -5.87 10.55
C LEU A 59 -16.08 -6.02 9.35
N GLY A 60 -15.62 -6.51 8.21
CA GLY A 60 -16.48 -6.90 7.10
C GLY A 60 -16.70 -5.80 6.06
N VAL A 61 -15.82 -4.79 5.98
CA VAL A 61 -15.83 -3.85 4.83
C VAL A 61 -15.73 -4.61 3.51
N GLY A 62 -15.00 -5.73 3.46
CA GLY A 62 -14.97 -6.61 2.30
C GLY A 62 -16.34 -7.18 1.90
N VAL A 63 -17.18 -7.53 2.89
CA VAL A 63 -18.55 -8.01 2.65
C VAL A 63 -19.43 -6.86 2.16
N LEU A 64 -19.32 -5.68 2.76
CA LEU A 64 -20.07 -4.48 2.31
C LEU A 64 -19.75 -4.11 0.86
N LEU A 65 -18.47 -4.22 0.47
CA LEU A 65 -18.02 -3.96 -0.90
C LEU A 65 -18.51 -5.03 -1.90
N GLN A 66 -18.69 -6.29 -1.46
CA GLN A 66 -19.27 -7.34 -2.30
C GLN A 66 -20.77 -7.14 -2.54
N THR A 67 -21.50 -6.63 -1.53
CA THR A 67 -22.94 -6.35 -1.63
C THR A 67 -23.23 -5.25 -2.66
N VAL A 68 -22.33 -4.26 -2.79
CA VAL A 68 -22.48 -3.14 -3.74
C VAL A 68 -21.36 -3.19 -4.78
N ALA A 69 -21.53 -4.05 -5.80
CA ALA A 69 -20.54 -4.26 -6.86
C ALA A 69 -20.01 -2.94 -7.48
N THR A 70 -20.91 -1.97 -7.72
CA THR A 70 -20.54 -0.65 -8.28
C THR A 70 -19.59 0.13 -7.36
N ALA A 71 -19.79 0.09 -6.04
CA ALA A 71 -18.94 0.79 -5.09
C ALA A 71 -17.52 0.20 -5.07
N PHE A 72 -17.40 -1.12 -5.12
CA PHE A 72 -16.10 -1.80 -5.23
C PHE A 72 -15.35 -1.41 -6.51
N TYR A 73 -16.04 -1.39 -7.66
CA TYR A 73 -15.43 -0.94 -8.92
C TYR A 73 -14.99 0.51 -8.86
N LEU A 74 -15.83 1.43 -8.36
CA LEU A 74 -15.49 2.85 -8.24
C LEU A 74 -14.26 3.06 -7.35
N ILE A 75 -14.20 2.43 -6.18
CA ILE A 75 -13.06 2.56 -5.26
C ILE A 75 -11.79 2.02 -5.89
N LYS A 76 -11.85 0.90 -6.61
CA LYS A 76 -10.69 0.34 -7.34
C LYS A 76 -10.15 1.30 -8.38
N TRP A 77 -11.02 1.88 -9.21
CA TRP A 77 -10.60 2.81 -10.26
C TRP A 77 -10.10 4.14 -9.70
N LEU A 78 -10.71 4.64 -8.62
CA LEU A 78 -10.21 5.81 -7.89
C LEU A 78 -8.80 5.56 -7.32
N GLY A 79 -8.57 4.40 -6.70
CA GLY A 79 -7.26 3.99 -6.21
C GLY A 79 -6.23 3.89 -7.35
N ALA A 80 -6.59 3.28 -8.47
CA ALA A 80 -5.73 3.19 -9.64
C ALA A 80 -5.38 4.58 -10.20
N ALA A 81 -6.36 5.47 -10.35
CA ALA A 81 -6.14 6.85 -10.80
C ALA A 81 -5.22 7.61 -9.84
N TYR A 82 -5.41 7.45 -8.53
CA TYR A 82 -4.54 8.06 -7.52
C TYR A 82 -3.10 7.57 -7.62
N LEU A 83 -2.87 6.26 -7.82
CA LEU A 83 -1.53 5.70 -7.98
C LEU A 83 -0.86 6.15 -9.29
N ILE A 84 -1.62 6.24 -10.39
CA ILE A 84 -1.11 6.79 -11.66
C ILE A 84 -0.68 8.24 -11.46
N TRP A 85 -1.52 9.06 -10.83
CA TRP A 85 -1.19 10.45 -10.53
C TRP A 85 0.04 10.58 -9.63
N LEU A 86 0.14 9.75 -8.58
CA LEU A 86 1.30 9.73 -7.69
C LEU A 86 2.57 9.32 -8.44
N GLY A 87 2.48 8.31 -9.31
CA GLY A 87 3.58 7.86 -10.16
C GLY A 87 4.08 8.95 -11.10
N ILE A 88 3.16 9.65 -11.79
CA ILE A 88 3.50 10.81 -12.63
C ILE A 88 4.17 11.90 -11.79
N LYS A 89 3.62 12.23 -10.62
CA LYS A 89 4.17 13.26 -9.74
C LYS A 89 5.60 12.93 -9.28
N MET A 90 5.86 11.68 -8.93
CA MET A 90 7.21 11.21 -8.55
C MET A 90 8.19 11.28 -9.74
N TRP A 91 7.73 10.93 -10.95
CA TRP A 91 8.54 11.03 -12.16
C TRP A 91 8.90 12.49 -12.48
N CYS A 92 7.94 13.41 -12.38
CA CYS A 92 8.17 14.84 -12.61
C CYS A 92 9.04 15.50 -11.54
N SER A 93 8.94 15.10 -10.27
CA SER A 93 9.84 15.68 -9.24
C SER A 93 11.27 15.14 -9.36
N ALA A 94 11.47 13.95 -9.92
CA ALA A 94 12.81 13.41 -10.18
C ALA A 94 13.54 14.20 -11.27
N SER A 95 12.83 14.74 -12.27
CA SER A 95 13.42 15.58 -13.32
C SER A 95 13.86 16.98 -12.88
N GLU A 96 13.49 17.41 -11.67
CA GLU A 96 13.90 18.71 -11.12
C GLU A 96 15.30 18.67 -10.46
N PHE A 97 15.86 17.47 -10.28
CA PHE A 97 17.18 17.23 -9.67
C PHE A 97 18.29 16.91 -10.70
N THR A 98 18.02 17.02 -12.01
CA THR A 98 19.03 16.89 -13.08
C THR A 98 19.54 18.23 -13.56
#